data_AF-A0A8V0Z9B2-F1
#
_entry.id   AF-A0A8V0Z9B2-F1
#
_cell.length_a   1.000
_cell.length_b   1.000
_cell.length_c   1.000
_cell.angle_alpha   90.00
_cell.angle_beta   90.00
_cell.angle_gamma   90.00
#
_symmetry.space_group_name_H-M   'P 1'
#
loop_
_entity.id
_entity.type
_entity.pdbx_description
1 polymer ?
#
loop_
_entity_poly.entity_id
_entity_poly.type
_entity_poly.pdbx_seq_one_letter_code
_entity_poly.pdbx_strand_id
1 'polypeptide(L)'
;MTVRVCKADGESMRERGGAGRGGAGSCGAAGAERVLPAAVVVVQNASVLDLKKALRRHVQLRQARRGGVQHLSWKYIWRTYHLTYAGEKLADDRKKLREYGIRNRDEVSFIKKLRK
;
A
#
# COMPACT_ATOMS: atom_id res chain seq x y z
N MET A 1 8.65 7.27 0.10
CA MET A 1 7.53 6.54 0.73
C MET A 1 7.35 5.24 -0.01
N THR A 2 7.45 4.12 0.71
CA THR A 2 7.32 2.77 0.14
C THR A 2 6.02 2.17 0.67
N VAL A 3 5.28 1.50 -0.21
CA VAL A 3 3.99 0.89 0.12
C VAL A 3 4.01 -0.56 -0.31
N ARG A 4 3.48 -1.44 0.54
CA ARG A 4 3.38 -2.87 0.25
C ARG A 4 2.05 -3.15 -0.43
N VAL A 5 2.09 -3.83 -1.57
CA VAL A 5 0.90 -4.21 -2.34
C VAL A 5 0.40 -5.55 -1.82
N CYS A 6 -0.78 -5.55 -1.20
CA CYS A 6 -1.48 -6.75 -0.78
C CYS A 6 -2.57 -7.06 -1.81
N LYS A 7 -2.46 -8.15 -2.56
CA LYS A 7 -3.59 -8.61 -3.39
C LYS A 7 -4.60 -9.33 -2.48
N ALA A 8 -5.84 -8.85 -2.46
CA ALA A 8 -6.95 -9.57 -1.85
C ALA A 8 -7.51 -10.51 -2.91
N ASP A 9 -7.21 -11.79 -2.72
CA ASP A 9 -7.93 -12.89 -3.37
C ASP A 9 -9.26 -13.04 -2.60
N GLY A 10 -10.35 -13.36 -3.30
CA GLY A 10 -11.72 -13.46 -2.73
C GLY A 10 -11.90 -14.54 -1.65
N GLU A 11 -10.82 -15.10 -1.10
CA GLU A 11 -10.80 -16.21 -0.17
C GLU A 11 -10.24 -15.84 1.23
N SER A 12 -9.94 -14.57 1.49
CA SER A 12 -9.36 -14.16 2.79
C SER A 12 -10.33 -13.33 3.65
N MET A 13 -11.62 -13.69 3.66
CA MET A 13 -12.62 -13.16 4.62
C MET A 13 -13.38 -14.23 5.42
N ARG A 14 -12.81 -15.43 5.54
CA ARG A 14 -13.16 -16.43 6.56
C ARG A 14 -11.83 -17.07 6.97
N GLU A 15 -11.33 -17.03 8.19
CA GLU A 15 -11.93 -16.93 9.51
C GLU A 15 -10.96 -16.23 10.48
N ARG A 16 -11.49 -15.39 11.37
CA ARG A 16 -10.98 -15.25 12.75
C ARG A 16 -12.17 -14.98 13.66
N GLY A 17 -13.03 -15.98 13.79
CA GLY A 17 -13.81 -16.19 15.01
C GLY A 17 -13.03 -17.18 15.87
N GLY A 18 -12.77 -16.86 17.14
CA GLY A 18 -12.10 -17.78 18.05
C GLY A 18 -11.37 -17.07 19.17
N ALA A 19 -12.03 -16.99 20.32
CA ALA A 19 -11.49 -16.50 21.59
C ALA A 19 -10.30 -17.33 22.08
N GLY A 20 -9.39 -16.68 22.81
CA GLY A 20 -8.31 -17.35 23.53
C GLY A 20 -7.62 -16.38 24.49
N ARG A 21 -8.01 -16.42 25.77
CA ARG A 21 -7.32 -15.77 26.88
C ARG A 21 -5.95 -16.43 27.10
N GLY A 22 -4.98 -15.64 27.56
CA GLY A 22 -3.87 -16.12 28.40
C GLY A 22 -2.47 -15.86 27.84
N GLY A 23 -1.59 -15.38 28.73
CA GLY A 23 -0.15 -15.54 28.60
C GLY A 23 0.63 -14.24 28.47
N ALA A 24 0.98 -13.66 29.62
CA ALA A 24 2.14 -12.77 29.72
C ALA A 24 3.40 -13.60 29.39
N GLY A 25 4.18 -13.13 28.43
CA GLY A 25 5.47 -13.71 28.05
C GLY A 25 6.37 -12.58 27.57
N SER A 26 7.32 -12.21 28.40
CA SER A 26 8.39 -11.26 28.11
C SER A 26 9.26 -11.77 26.96
N CYS A 27 9.59 -10.89 26.02
CA CYS A 27 10.82 -11.01 25.24
C CYS A 27 11.30 -9.61 24.88
N GLY A 28 12.44 -9.23 25.44
CA GLY A 28 13.23 -8.14 24.91
C GLY A 28 13.84 -8.58 23.58
N ALA A 29 13.83 -7.70 22.60
CA ALA A 29 14.76 -7.72 21.49
C ALA A 29 14.87 -6.31 20.91
N ALA A 30 16.10 -5.85 20.85
CA ALA A 30 16.53 -4.62 20.20
C ALA A 30 16.08 -4.53 18.73
N GLY A 31 16.13 -3.32 18.20
CA GLY A 31 16.49 -3.13 16.80
C GLY A 31 15.37 -2.64 15.91
N ALA A 32 15.51 -1.38 15.52
CA ALA A 32 14.79 -0.68 14.46
C ALA A 32 13.26 -0.66 14.62
N GLU A 33 12.74 0.54 14.84
CA GLU A 33 11.38 0.87 14.42
C GLU A 33 11.30 0.62 12.90
N ARG A 34 11.03 -0.63 12.51
CA ARG A 34 10.68 -1.00 11.15
C ARG A 34 9.33 -0.33 10.95
N VAL A 35 9.35 0.90 10.45
CA VAL A 35 8.16 1.57 9.92
C VAL A 35 7.59 0.59 8.90
N LEU A 36 6.59 -0.20 9.34
CA LEU A 36 6.03 -1.24 8.51
C LEU A 36 5.49 -0.54 7.27
N PRO A 37 5.88 -0.96 6.06
CA PRO A 37 5.43 -0.32 4.84
C PRO A 37 3.90 -0.37 4.81
N ALA A 38 3.28 0.76 4.50
CA ALA A 38 1.82 0.87 4.50
C ALA A 38 1.24 -0.17 3.54
N ALA A 39 0.43 -1.09 4.08
CA ALA A 39 -0.19 -2.17 3.32
C ALA A 39 -1.41 -1.64 2.56
N VAL A 40 -1.35 -1.68 1.23
CA VAL A 40 -2.42 -1.26 0.33
C VAL A 40 -3.04 -2.48 -0.30
N VAL A 41 -4.34 -2.66 -0.09
CA VAL A 41 -5.08 -3.81 -0.61
C VAL A 41 -5.61 -3.51 -2.02
N VAL A 42 -5.32 -4.39 -2.98
CA VAL A 42 -5.76 -4.31 -4.38
C VAL A 42 -6.32 -5.65 -4.87
N VAL A 43 -7.09 -5.65 -5.95
CA VAL A 43 -7.64 -6.87 -6.56
C VAL A 43 -6.55 -7.64 -7.31
N GLN A 44 -6.68 -8.98 -7.42
CA GLN A 44 -5.67 -9.85 -8.02
C GLN A 44 -5.29 -9.49 -9.48
N ASN A 45 -6.26 -8.99 -10.26
CA ASN A 45 -6.10 -8.53 -11.65
C ASN A 45 -6.17 -7.00 -11.78
N ALA A 46 -5.82 -6.27 -10.72
CA ALA A 46 -5.87 -4.82 -10.70
C ALA A 46 -4.94 -4.17 -11.73
N SER A 47 -5.41 -3.05 -12.27
CA SER A 47 -4.64 -2.12 -13.08
C SER A 47 -3.81 -1.16 -12.21
N VAL A 48 -2.88 -0.44 -12.83
CA VAL A 48 -2.16 0.66 -12.15
C VAL A 48 -3.12 1.74 -11.65
N LEU A 49 -4.19 2.01 -12.40
CA LEU A 49 -5.24 2.92 -11.98
C LEU A 49 -5.90 2.48 -10.66
N ASP A 50 -6.17 1.19 -10.51
CA ASP A 50 -6.77 0.63 -9.30
C ASP A 50 -5.81 0.71 -8.11
N LEU A 51 -4.51 0.50 -8.33
CA LEU A 51 -3.49 0.73 -7.30
C LEU A 51 -3.48 2.19 -6.83
N LYS A 52 -3.56 3.16 -7.75
CA LYS A 52 -3.64 4.60 -7.42
C LYS A 52 -4.91 4.92 -6.62
N LYS A 53 -6.06 4.34 -7.00
CA LYS A 53 -7.32 4.48 -6.26
C LYS A 53 -7.23 3.86 -4.86
N ALA A 54 -6.65 2.67 -4.75
CA ALA A 54 -6.46 1.98 -3.47
C ALA A 54 -5.53 2.76 -2.54
N LEU A 55 -4.46 3.35 -3.07
CA LEU A 55 -3.58 4.27 -2.33
C LEU A 55 -4.34 5.47 -1.79
N ARG A 56 -5.15 6.11 -2.65
CA ARG A 56 -6.03 7.21 -2.24
C ARG A 56 -6.96 6.82 -1.10
N ARG A 57 -7.62 5.67 -1.24
CA ARG A 57 -8.55 5.16 -0.23
C ARG A 57 -7.84 4.82 1.08
N HIS A 58 -6.66 4.19 1.00
CA HIS A 58 -5.87 3.82 2.16
C HIS A 58 -5.51 5.05 2.99
N VAL A 59 -4.97 6.10 2.37
CA VAL A 59 -4.60 7.34 3.07
C VAL A 59 -5.83 8.02 3.67
N GLN A 60 -6.94 8.09 2.93
CA GLN A 60 -8.18 8.68 3.44
C GLN A 60 -8.71 7.92 4.67
N LEU A 61 -8.73 6.59 4.63
CA LEU A 61 -9.16 5.75 5.76
C LEU A 61 -8.22 5.89 6.97
N ARG A 62 -6.90 5.96 6.73
CA ARG A 62 -5.90 6.17 7.80
C ARG A 62 -6.09 7.51 8.50
N GLN A 63 -6.41 8.56 7.75
CA GLN A 63 -6.65 9.89 8.30
C GLN A 63 -7.97 9.95 9.10
N ALA A 64 -9.05 9.40 8.53
CA ALA A 64 -10.34 9.35 9.22
C ALA A 64 -10.25 8.66 10.60
N ARG A 65 -9.48 7.56 10.70
CA ARG A 65 -9.22 6.88 11.98
C ARG A 65 -8.40 7.69 12.98
N ARG A 66 -7.56 8.61 12.50
CA ARG A 66 -6.73 9.49 13.34
C ARG A 66 -7.45 10.79 13.70
N GLY A 67 -8.75 10.93 13.36
CA GLY A 67 -9.53 12.13 13.64
C GLY A 67 -9.15 13.35 12.80
N GLY A 68 -8.32 13.18 11.76
CA GLY A 68 -7.87 14.26 10.89
C GLY A 68 -8.57 14.22 9.54
N VAL A 69 -9.03 15.38 9.05
CA VAL A 69 -9.53 15.55 7.68
C VAL A 69 -8.49 16.36 6.90
N GLN A 70 -7.40 15.74 6.46
CA GLN A 70 -6.44 16.40 5.58
C GLN A 70 -6.83 16.16 4.12
N HIS A 71 -7.25 17.22 3.43
CA HIS A 71 -7.54 17.15 2.00
C HIS A 71 -6.25 17.11 1.18
N LEU A 72 -5.76 15.91 0.89
CA LEU A 72 -4.64 15.73 -0.05
C LEU A 72 -5.13 15.90 -1.50
N SER A 73 -4.47 16.81 -2.24
CA SER A 73 -4.66 16.93 -3.69
C SER A 73 -3.96 15.78 -4.41
N TRP A 74 -4.70 14.71 -4.69
CA TRP A 74 -4.18 13.56 -5.44
C TRP A 74 -3.71 13.93 -6.84
N LYS A 75 -4.35 14.92 -7.48
CA LYS A 75 -3.89 15.48 -8.76
C LYS A 75 -2.46 16.01 -8.65
N TYR A 76 -2.13 16.71 -7.57
CA TYR A 76 -0.77 17.19 -7.32
C TYR A 76 0.21 16.04 -7.09
N ILE A 77 -0.19 15.02 -6.32
CA ILE A 77 0.66 13.85 -6.03
C ILE A 77 1.03 13.12 -7.32
N TRP A 78 0.06 12.78 -8.17
CA TRP A 78 0.33 12.06 -9.42
C TRP A 78 1.11 12.91 -10.44
N ARG A 79 0.95 14.24 -10.40
CA ARG A 79 1.77 15.16 -11.20
C ARG A 79 3.21 15.22 -10.70
N THR A 80 3.43 15.16 -9.39
CA THR A 80 4.74 15.41 -8.74
C THR A 80 5.56 14.16 -8.53
N TYR A 81 4.92 13.00 -8.38
CA TYR A 81 5.58 11.72 -8.07
C TYR A 81 5.28 10.67 -9.14
N HIS A 82 6.23 9.76 -9.34
CA HIS A 82 6.03 8.53 -10.09
C HIS A 82 5.98 7.34 -9.13
N LEU A 83 5.08 6.40 -9.41
CA LEU A 83 5.14 5.06 -8.85
C LEU A 83 6.20 4.26 -9.61
N THR A 84 7.07 3.58 -8.87
CA THR A 84 8.14 2.75 -9.43
C THR A 84 8.18 1.41 -8.75
N TYR A 85 8.47 0.38 -9.54
CA TYR A 85 8.67 -0.99 -9.09
C TYR A 85 9.91 -1.53 -9.80
N ALA A 86 10.89 -2.02 -9.03
CA ALA A 86 12.15 -2.55 -9.57
C ALA A 86 12.86 -1.61 -10.59
N GLY A 87 12.72 -0.29 -10.44
CA GLY A 87 13.28 0.69 -11.37
C GLY A 87 12.39 1.03 -12.57
N GLU A 88 11.33 0.25 -12.84
CA GLU A 88 10.36 0.53 -13.88
C GLU A 88 9.27 1.49 -13.37
N LYS A 89 8.91 2.49 -14.18
CA LYS A 89 7.87 3.48 -13.85
C LYS A 89 6.51 2.93 -14.27
N LEU A 90 5.56 2.92 -13.32
CA LEU A 90 4.16 2.57 -13.59
C LEU A 90 3.45 3.80 -14.20
N ALA A 91 3.75 4.06 -15.48
CA ALA A 91 3.21 5.20 -16.22
C ALA A 91 1.87 4.90 -16.90
N ASP A 92 1.63 3.65 -17.28
CA ASP A 92 0.41 3.23 -17.96
C ASP A 92 -0.66 2.81 -16.94
N ASP A 93 -1.78 3.55 -16.94
CA ASP A 93 -2.91 3.31 -16.05
C ASP A 93 -3.75 2.07 -16.43
N ARG A 94 -3.71 1.66 -17.70
CA ARG A 94 -4.49 0.52 -18.23
C ARG A 94 -3.76 -0.80 -18.06
N LYS A 95 -2.42 -0.79 -18.04
CA LYS A 95 -1.60 -1.98 -17.87
C LYS A 95 -1.83 -2.62 -16.50
N LYS A 96 -1.91 -3.96 -16.46
CA LYS A 96 -2.14 -4.68 -15.20
C LYS A 96 -0.87 -4.74 -14.36
N LEU A 97 -1.02 -4.76 -13.04
CA LEU A 97 0.11 -4.91 -12.12
C LEU A 97 0.92 -6.20 -12.37
N ARG A 98 0.23 -7.27 -12.78
CA ARG A 98 0.87 -8.56 -13.12
C ARG A 98 1.82 -8.45 -14.32
N GLU A 99 1.52 -7.58 -15.29
CA GLU A 99 2.35 -7.36 -16.48
C GLU A 99 3.62 -6.56 -16.18
N TYR A 100 3.66 -5.87 -15.04
CA TYR A 100 4.86 -5.26 -14.48
C TYR A 100 5.62 -6.22 -13.55
N GLY A 101 5.16 -7.48 -13.41
CA GLY A 101 5.75 -8.46 -12.49
C GLY A 101 5.37 -8.27 -11.02
N ILE A 102 4.45 -7.37 -10.69
CA ILE A 102 4.09 -7.04 -9.30
C ILE A 102 3.18 -8.12 -8.71
N ARG A 103 3.69 -8.81 -7.70
CA ARG A 103 3.02 -9.90 -6.96
C ARG A 103 2.46 -9.42 -5.61
N ASN A 104 1.83 -10.35 -4.88
CA ASN A 104 1.35 -10.09 -3.54
C ASN A 104 2.54 -9.93 -2.58
N ARG A 105 2.48 -8.93 -1.69
CA ARG A 105 3.53 -8.52 -0.73
C ARG A 105 4.71 -7.77 -1.34
N ASP A 106 4.67 -7.47 -2.64
CA ASP A 106 5.69 -6.65 -3.28
C ASP A 106 5.62 -5.19 -2.84
N GLU A 107 6.75 -4.50 -2.95
CA GLU A 107 6.89 -3.11 -2.52
C GLU A 107 7.01 -2.19 -3.72
N VAL A 108 6.21 -1.14 -3.73
CA VAL A 108 6.29 -0.08 -4.74
C VAL A 108 6.69 1.23 -4.06
N SER A 109 7.52 2.00 -4.75
CA SER A 109 8.15 3.19 -4.21
C SER A 109 7.70 4.44 -4.97
N PHE A 110 7.43 5.51 -4.24
CA PHE A 110 7.22 6.83 -4.81
C PHE A 110 8.55 7.53 -5.05
N ILE A 111 8.83 7.90 -6.30
CA ILE A 111 9.98 8.72 -6.69
C ILE A 111 9.50 10.12 -7.06
N LYS A 112 10.12 11.15 -6.48
CA LYS A 112 9.80 12.56 -6.79
C LYS A 112 10.35 12.90 -8.17
N LYS A 113 9.55 13.57 -9.00
CA LYS A 113 10.03 14.14 -10.26
C LYS A 113 10.98 15.30 -9.93
N LEU A 114 12.21 15.23 -10.43
CA LEU A 114 13.09 16.39 -10.45
C LEU A 114 12.45 17.46 -11.33
N ARG A 115 12.15 18.61 -10.73
CA ARG A 115 11.83 19.82 -11.47
C ARG A 115 13.17 20.43 -11.88
N LYS A 116 13.39 20.65 -13.18
CA LYS A 116 14.43 21.57 -13.64
C LYS A 116 14.05 22.99 -13.28
#